data_AF-A0A6C0BD55-F1
#
_entry.id   AF-A0A6C0BD55-F1
#
_cell.length_a   1.000
_cell.length_b   1.000
_cell.length_c   1.000
_cell.angle_alpha   90.00
_cell.angle_beta   90.00
_cell.angle_gamma   90.00
#
_symmetry.space_group_name_H-M   'P 1'
#
loop_
_entity.id
_entity.type
_entity.pdbx_description
1 polymer ?
#
loop_
_entity_poly.entity_id
_entity_poly.type
_entity_poly.pdbx_seq_one_letter_code
_entity_poly.pdbx_strand_id
1 'polypeptide(L)'
;MEDKSWTLAKTKTKLIRGEEFSTDNYKKIMCKNMICDLVCIYNENCLYAHTLEEQKIDTVRSVVYDMVKKSDDLSHIDLLNDKDLYSNLLILTKLCYNCENKICNGGYNCKHGACNKKYVVCYTDIVKGYCNGNCDKNHLTKKGIIPYGARLIKNNKLKTYSYNKTYNSFKDTNKKVNKYKDKEKEITTDSDDDTYDDILNNDDTDNQNMLNKSIFCIDL
;
A
#
# COMPACT_ATOMS: atom_id res chain seq x y z
N MET A 1 -36.44 15.27 -7.58
CA MET A 1 -35.30 14.94 -6.71
C MET A 1 -35.87 14.03 -5.63
N GLU A 2 -35.70 12.71 -5.80
CA GLU A 2 -36.26 11.71 -4.88
C GLU A 2 -35.13 11.15 -4.03
N ASP A 3 -35.19 11.44 -2.72
CA ASP A 3 -34.29 10.91 -1.70
C ASP A 3 -34.54 9.41 -1.50
N LYS A 4 -33.60 8.58 -1.95
CA LYS A 4 -33.59 7.14 -1.64
C LYS A 4 -32.84 6.92 -0.33
N SER A 5 -33.60 6.96 0.76
CA SER A 5 -33.20 6.48 2.08
C SER A 5 -33.04 4.96 2.07
N TRP A 6 -31.83 4.47 2.33
CA TRP A 6 -31.54 3.04 2.47
C TRP A 6 -31.68 2.63 3.94
N THR A 7 -32.81 2.01 4.30
CA THR A 7 -32.98 1.34 5.58
C THR A 7 -32.51 -0.12 5.49
N LEU A 8 -31.42 -0.44 6.20
CA LEU A 8 -30.96 -1.82 6.37
C LEU A 8 -32.01 -2.63 7.15
N ALA A 9 -32.63 -3.59 6.47
CA ALA A 9 -33.46 -4.61 7.11
C ALA A 9 -32.58 -5.51 7.99
N LYS A 10 -32.79 -5.46 9.31
CA LYS A 10 -32.16 -6.36 10.27
C LYS A 10 -32.94 -7.68 10.30
N THR A 11 -32.46 -8.68 9.59
CA THR A 11 -32.96 -10.06 9.70
C THR A 11 -32.58 -10.65 11.05
N LYS A 12 -33.58 -11.08 11.83
CA LYS A 12 -33.41 -11.80 13.10
C LYS A 12 -32.96 -13.24 12.83
N THR A 13 -31.66 -13.50 12.98
CA THR A 13 -31.12 -14.86 12.97
C THR A 13 -31.31 -15.52 14.34
N LYS A 14 -31.86 -16.73 14.34
CA LYS A 14 -32.14 -17.55 15.53
C LYS A 14 -30.82 -18.08 16.09
N LEU A 15 -30.39 -17.57 17.24
CA LEU A 15 -29.19 -17.98 17.98
C LEU A 15 -29.35 -19.42 18.52
N ILE A 16 -28.85 -20.41 17.78
CA ILE A 16 -28.47 -21.71 18.32
C ILE A 16 -27.02 -21.55 18.78
N ARG A 17 -26.71 -22.04 19.97
CA ARG A 17 -25.39 -21.97 20.63
C ARG A 17 -24.37 -22.86 19.91
N GLY A 18 -24.02 -22.48 18.68
CA GLY A 18 -22.86 -22.93 17.92
C GLY A 18 -22.07 -21.67 17.58
N GLU A 19 -20.80 -21.66 17.90
CA GLU A 19 -19.91 -20.55 17.56
C GLU A 19 -19.95 -20.34 16.04
N GLU A 20 -20.43 -19.17 15.61
CA GLU A 20 -20.34 -18.75 14.21
C GLU A 20 -18.86 -18.64 13.87
N PHE A 21 -18.29 -19.71 13.31
CA PHE A 21 -16.97 -19.65 12.69
C PHE A 21 -17.05 -18.58 11.61
N SER A 22 -16.43 -17.43 11.87
CA SER A 22 -16.32 -16.37 10.87
C SER A 22 -15.59 -16.95 9.66
N THR A 23 -16.33 -17.15 8.57
CA THR A 23 -15.80 -17.71 7.31
C THR A 23 -15.02 -16.65 6.53
N ASP A 24 -14.35 -15.73 7.22
CA ASP A 24 -13.65 -14.58 6.65
C ASP A 24 -12.60 -14.95 5.61
N ASN A 25 -12.13 -16.20 5.60
CA ASN A 25 -11.13 -16.71 4.66
C ASN A 25 -11.69 -17.63 3.57
N TYR A 26 -13.00 -17.89 3.55
CA TYR A 26 -13.62 -18.76 2.56
C TYR A 26 -13.38 -18.23 1.14
N LYS A 27 -12.76 -19.05 0.30
CA LYS A 27 -12.45 -18.78 -1.13
C LYS A 27 -11.57 -17.55 -1.38
N LYS A 28 -10.83 -17.04 -0.38
CA LYS A 28 -9.92 -15.89 -0.58
C LYS A 28 -8.61 -16.26 -1.28
N ILE A 29 -8.18 -17.50 -1.19
CA ILE A 29 -7.00 -18.03 -1.88
C ILE A 29 -7.39 -19.19 -2.78
N MET A 30 -6.59 -19.44 -3.80
CA MET A 30 -6.78 -20.52 -4.76
C MET A 30 -6.41 -21.88 -4.14
N CYS A 31 -7.13 -22.91 -4.54
CA CYS A 31 -6.87 -24.29 -4.15
C CYS A 31 -5.58 -24.78 -4.78
N LYS A 32 -4.63 -25.24 -3.96
CA LYS A 32 -3.34 -25.75 -4.44
C LYS A 32 -3.48 -26.98 -5.34
N ASN A 33 -4.39 -27.89 -5.01
CA ASN A 33 -4.61 -29.11 -5.80
C ASN A 33 -5.19 -28.78 -7.18
N MET A 34 -6.06 -27.77 -7.28
CA MET A 34 -6.53 -27.29 -8.58
C MET A 34 -5.44 -26.63 -9.41
N ILE A 35 -4.41 -26.06 -8.77
CA ILE A 35 -3.27 -25.44 -9.45
C ILE A 35 -2.28 -26.49 -9.97
N CYS A 36 -1.93 -27.50 -9.17
CA CYS A 36 -0.92 -28.48 -9.54
C CYS A 36 -1.48 -29.71 -10.26
N ASP A 37 -2.60 -30.26 -9.78
CA ASP A 37 -3.09 -31.58 -10.19
C ASP A 37 -4.38 -31.50 -11.01
N LEU A 38 -4.93 -30.29 -11.18
CA LEU A 38 -6.23 -30.01 -11.81
C LEU A 38 -7.43 -30.76 -11.19
N VAL A 39 -7.24 -31.43 -10.05
CA VAL A 39 -8.26 -32.24 -9.37
C VAL A 39 -8.25 -31.94 -7.88
N CYS A 40 -9.43 -31.65 -7.31
CA CYS A 40 -9.59 -31.42 -5.88
C CYS A 40 -10.57 -32.42 -5.28
N ILE A 41 -10.12 -33.28 -4.36
CA ILE A 41 -10.95 -34.30 -3.68
C ILE A 41 -12.13 -33.71 -2.90
N TYR A 42 -12.06 -32.42 -2.54
CA TYR A 42 -13.10 -31.75 -1.78
C TYR A 42 -14.22 -31.20 -2.66
N ASN A 43 -14.05 -31.13 -3.99
CA ASN A 43 -15.03 -30.63 -4.94
C ASN A 43 -15.66 -29.30 -4.46
N GLU A 44 -16.98 -29.21 -4.46
CA GLU A 44 -17.74 -28.01 -4.06
C GLU A 44 -17.59 -27.66 -2.57
N ASN A 45 -17.20 -28.63 -1.73
CA ASN A 45 -16.95 -28.40 -0.31
C ASN A 45 -15.55 -27.82 -0.02
N CYS A 46 -14.72 -27.60 -1.04
CA CYS A 46 -13.41 -27.01 -0.85
C CYS A 46 -13.54 -25.57 -0.32
N LEU A 47 -12.80 -25.25 0.75
CA LEU A 47 -12.76 -23.91 1.34
C LEU A 47 -11.95 -22.90 0.50
N TYR A 48 -11.23 -23.38 -0.51
CA TYR A 48 -10.37 -22.58 -1.41
C TYR A 48 -10.95 -22.50 -2.81
N ALA A 49 -10.64 -21.42 -3.54
CA ALA A 49 -11.21 -21.15 -4.85
C ALA A 49 -10.62 -22.10 -5.90
N HIS A 50 -11.47 -22.75 -6.71
CA HIS A 50 -11.01 -23.62 -7.79
C HIS A 50 -10.69 -22.84 -9.07
N THR A 51 -11.34 -21.69 -9.25
CA THR A 51 -11.12 -20.79 -10.38
C THR A 51 -10.93 -19.34 -9.89
N LEU A 52 -10.44 -18.47 -10.76
CA LEU A 52 -10.30 -17.05 -10.44
C LEU A 52 -11.67 -16.38 -10.27
N GLU A 53 -12.70 -16.89 -10.93
CA GLU A 53 -14.09 -16.43 -10.85
C GLU A 53 -14.74 -16.82 -9.52
N GLU A 54 -14.38 -17.98 -8.96
CA GLU A 54 -14.80 -18.39 -7.62
C GLU A 54 -14.10 -17.59 -6.51
N GLN A 55 -12.95 -16.98 -6.80
CA GLN A 55 -12.13 -16.33 -5.79
C GLN A 55 -12.81 -15.08 -5.23
N LYS A 56 -12.97 -15.03 -3.91
CA LYS A 56 -13.39 -13.81 -3.20
C LYS A 56 -12.20 -12.85 -3.10
N ILE A 57 -12.27 -11.75 -3.85
CA ILE A 57 -11.24 -10.72 -3.86
C ILE A 57 -11.35 -9.87 -2.59
N ASP A 58 -10.23 -9.53 -1.97
CA ASP A 58 -10.21 -8.61 -0.82
C ASP A 58 -10.81 -7.25 -1.20
N THR A 59 -11.57 -6.63 -0.29
CA THR A 59 -12.35 -5.42 -0.58
C THR A 59 -11.51 -4.31 -1.21
N VAL A 60 -10.37 -3.95 -0.60
CA VAL A 60 -9.47 -2.92 -1.12
C VAL A 60 -8.89 -3.34 -2.48
N ARG A 61 -8.55 -4.62 -2.64
CA ARG A 61 -8.01 -5.16 -3.89
C ARG A 61 -9.04 -5.12 -5.02
N SER A 62 -10.31 -5.36 -4.73
CA SER A 62 -11.42 -5.23 -5.69
C SER A 62 -11.55 -3.80 -6.18
N VAL A 63 -11.51 -2.81 -5.28
CA VAL A 63 -11.53 -1.39 -5.65
C VAL A 63 -10.39 -1.06 -6.60
N VAL A 64 -9.16 -1.51 -6.29
CA VAL A 64 -8.01 -1.30 -7.17
C VAL A 64 -8.21 -1.93 -8.55
N TYR A 65 -8.73 -3.16 -8.64
CA TYR A 65 -9.01 -3.77 -9.95
C TYR A 65 -10.10 -3.01 -10.72
N ASP A 66 -11.12 -2.49 -10.05
CA ASP A 66 -12.16 -1.68 -10.69
C ASP A 66 -11.60 -0.34 -11.21
N MET A 67 -10.69 0.30 -10.47
CA MET A 67 -9.97 1.50 -10.94
C MET A 67 -9.19 1.23 -12.23
N VAL A 68 -8.55 0.06 -12.32
CA VAL A 68 -7.80 -0.35 -13.51
C VAL A 68 -8.76 -0.68 -14.67
N LYS A 69 -9.81 -1.46 -14.41
CA LYS A 69 -10.71 -2.03 -15.46
C LYS A 69 -11.78 -1.08 -15.97
N LYS A 70 -12.53 -0.44 -15.07
CA LYS A 70 -13.87 0.10 -15.35
C LYS A 70 -13.96 1.61 -15.17
N SER A 71 -13.23 2.17 -14.22
CA SER A 71 -13.36 3.59 -13.91
C SER A 71 -12.69 4.44 -14.97
N ASP A 72 -13.44 5.40 -15.53
CA ASP A 72 -12.92 6.40 -16.46
C ASP A 72 -12.44 7.67 -15.73
N ASP A 73 -13.02 7.97 -14.56
CA ASP A 73 -12.65 9.11 -13.70
C ASP A 73 -12.26 8.65 -12.29
N LEU A 74 -11.05 9.03 -11.89
CA LEU A 74 -10.39 8.75 -10.62
C LEU A 74 -9.96 10.06 -9.91
N SER A 75 -10.46 11.21 -10.34
CA SER A 75 -10.07 12.53 -9.81
C SER A 75 -10.42 12.74 -8.33
N HIS A 76 -11.44 12.03 -7.83
CA HIS A 76 -11.88 12.07 -6.44
C HIS A 76 -11.03 11.24 -5.48
N ILE A 77 -10.14 10.39 -6.01
CA ILE A 77 -9.33 9.47 -5.18
C ILE A 77 -8.11 10.19 -4.62
N ASP A 78 -7.89 10.01 -3.32
CA ASP A 78 -6.78 10.60 -2.60
C ASP A 78 -5.81 9.52 -2.07
N LEU A 79 -4.78 9.21 -2.87
CA LEU A 79 -3.75 8.24 -2.51
C LEU A 79 -2.88 8.68 -1.31
N LEU A 80 -2.88 9.96 -0.92
CA LEU A 80 -2.10 10.41 0.23
C LEU A 80 -2.77 10.01 1.54
N ASN A 81 -4.10 10.12 1.58
CA ASN A 81 -4.90 9.81 2.76
C ASN A 81 -5.26 8.32 2.83
N ASP A 82 -5.37 7.64 1.68
CA ASP A 82 -5.65 6.20 1.61
C ASP A 82 -4.38 5.38 1.34
N LYS A 83 -3.65 5.06 2.41
CA LYS A 83 -2.39 4.31 2.36
C LYS A 83 -2.57 2.86 1.91
N ASP A 84 -3.70 2.25 2.23
CA ASP A 84 -3.98 0.85 1.89
C ASP A 84 -4.25 0.71 0.39
N LEU A 85 -5.01 1.64 -0.19
CA LEU A 85 -5.23 1.72 -1.62
C LEU A 85 -3.92 1.96 -2.38
N TYR A 86 -3.10 2.91 -1.91
CA TYR A 86 -1.79 3.17 -2.50
C TYR A 86 -0.87 1.94 -2.45
N SER A 87 -0.81 1.26 -1.30
CA SER A 87 0.01 0.04 -1.14
C SER A 87 -0.45 -1.08 -2.09
N ASN A 88 -1.76 -1.25 -2.27
CA ASN A 88 -2.32 -2.23 -3.20
C ASN A 88 -2.02 -1.89 -4.67
N LEU A 89 -2.07 -0.61 -5.04
CA LEU A 89 -1.66 -0.13 -6.36
C LEU A 89 -0.18 -0.41 -6.61
N LEU A 90 0.69 -0.17 -5.62
CA LEU A 90 2.11 -0.47 -5.72
C LEU A 90 2.37 -1.96 -5.96
N ILE A 91 1.64 -2.86 -5.29
CA ILE A 91 1.73 -4.30 -5.56
C ILE A 91 1.42 -4.60 -7.04
N LEU A 92 0.42 -3.95 -7.63
CA LEU A 92 0.06 -4.15 -9.05
C LEU A 92 1.06 -3.55 -10.05
N THR A 93 2.14 -2.89 -9.61
CA THR A 93 3.11 -2.31 -10.55
C THR A 93 4.03 -3.34 -11.24
N LYS A 94 4.01 -4.58 -10.74
CA LYS A 94 4.73 -5.73 -11.27
C LYS A 94 3.80 -6.90 -11.50
N LEU A 95 4.13 -7.73 -12.49
CA LEU A 95 3.51 -9.03 -12.69
C LEU A 95 4.10 -10.02 -11.68
N CYS A 96 3.26 -10.84 -11.05
CA CYS A 96 3.76 -11.91 -10.19
C CYS A 96 4.26 -13.08 -11.06
N TYR A 97 5.54 -13.44 -10.92
CA TYR A 97 6.15 -14.57 -11.61
C TYR A 97 5.37 -15.88 -11.42
N ASN A 98 4.96 -16.20 -10.20
CA ASN A 98 4.19 -17.42 -9.94
C ASN A 98 2.79 -17.38 -10.57
N CYS A 99 2.16 -16.20 -10.69
CA CYS A 99 0.87 -16.09 -11.37
C CYS A 99 1.02 -16.27 -12.87
N GLU A 100 2.05 -15.68 -13.46
CA GLU A 100 2.38 -15.83 -14.88
C GLU A 100 2.62 -17.30 -15.25
N ASN A 101 3.31 -18.03 -14.37
CA ASN A 101 3.54 -19.47 -14.51
C ASN A 101 2.39 -20.35 -13.98
N LYS A 102 1.23 -19.77 -13.65
CA LYS A 102 0.04 -20.48 -13.16
C LYS A 102 0.21 -21.32 -11.89
N ILE A 103 1.29 -21.14 -11.12
CA ILE A 103 1.57 -21.87 -9.87
C ILE A 103 1.23 -21.07 -8.60
N CYS A 104 0.78 -19.82 -8.72
CA CYS A 104 0.46 -18.98 -7.57
C CYS A 104 -0.92 -19.29 -6.97
N ASN A 105 -0.96 -19.59 -5.68
CA ASN A 105 -2.19 -19.73 -4.92
C ASN A 105 -2.87 -18.39 -4.55
N GLY A 106 -2.20 -17.26 -4.72
CA GLY A 106 -2.73 -15.95 -4.36
C GLY A 106 -3.80 -15.43 -5.32
N GLY A 107 -3.76 -15.80 -6.61
CA GLY A 107 -4.70 -15.32 -7.61
C GLY A 107 -4.84 -13.79 -7.61
N TYR A 108 -6.07 -13.27 -7.63
CA TYR A 108 -6.35 -11.84 -7.55
C TYR A 108 -5.83 -11.18 -6.27
N ASN A 109 -5.78 -11.92 -5.16
CA ASN A 109 -5.25 -11.49 -3.86
C ASN A 109 -3.73 -11.73 -3.72
N CYS A 110 -3.01 -11.98 -4.82
CA CYS A 110 -1.56 -12.16 -4.79
C CYS A 110 -0.84 -10.93 -4.22
N LYS A 111 -0.04 -11.15 -3.16
CA LYS A 111 0.75 -10.10 -2.49
C LYS A 111 2.04 -9.72 -3.23
N HIS A 112 2.43 -10.52 -4.22
CA HIS A 112 3.70 -10.34 -4.94
C HIS A 112 3.57 -9.65 -6.29
N GLY A 113 2.36 -9.32 -6.74
CA GLY A 113 2.15 -8.69 -8.04
C GLY A 113 0.70 -8.75 -8.52
N ALA A 114 0.47 -8.24 -9.72
CA ALA A 114 -0.71 -8.55 -10.51
C ALA A 114 -0.70 -10.02 -10.91
N CYS A 115 -1.88 -10.65 -10.98
CA CYS A 115 -1.99 -12.02 -11.49
C CYS A 115 -2.06 -12.11 -13.01
N ASN A 116 -2.32 -11.00 -13.70
CA ASN A 116 -2.44 -10.93 -15.15
C ASN A 116 -1.82 -9.62 -15.65
N LYS A 117 -1.10 -9.69 -16.78
CA LYS A 117 -0.41 -8.54 -17.40
C LYS A 117 -1.34 -7.34 -17.63
N LYS A 118 -2.62 -7.58 -17.98
CA LYS A 118 -3.60 -6.52 -18.23
C LYS A 118 -3.95 -5.67 -16.99
N TYR A 119 -3.61 -6.14 -15.79
CA TYR A 119 -3.82 -5.40 -14.54
C TYR A 119 -2.55 -4.71 -14.03
N VAL A 120 -1.44 -4.82 -14.75
CA VAL A 120 -0.19 -4.21 -14.33
C VAL A 120 -0.30 -2.69 -14.49
N VAL A 121 -0.01 -1.98 -13.41
CA VAL A 121 -0.04 -0.52 -13.34
C VAL A 121 1.36 0.04 -13.58
N CYS A 122 1.47 1.19 -14.24
CA CYS A 122 2.75 1.85 -14.43
C CYS A 122 3.25 2.47 -13.10
N TYR A 123 4.37 1.97 -12.56
CA TYR A 123 4.97 2.51 -11.33
C TYR A 123 5.29 4.00 -11.45
N THR A 124 5.97 4.40 -12.53
CA THR A 124 6.39 5.79 -12.73
C THR A 124 5.19 6.73 -12.82
N ASP A 125 4.09 6.28 -13.40
CA ASP A 125 2.84 7.03 -13.49
C ASP A 125 2.24 7.33 -12.12
N ILE A 126 2.09 6.31 -11.26
CA ILE A 126 1.52 6.45 -9.91
C ILE A 126 2.38 7.33 -9.01
N VAL A 127 3.70 7.24 -9.13
CA VAL A 127 4.63 7.96 -8.26
C VAL A 127 4.88 9.40 -8.75
N LYS A 128 5.20 9.56 -10.04
CA LYS A 128 5.65 10.85 -10.61
C LYS A 128 4.55 11.60 -11.36
N GLY A 129 3.52 10.90 -11.81
CA GLY A 129 2.44 11.49 -12.60
C GLY A 129 2.63 11.50 -14.10
N TYR A 130 3.71 10.91 -14.58
CA TYR A 130 4.01 10.81 -15.99
C TYR A 130 4.85 9.56 -16.25
N CYS A 131 4.73 9.03 -17.45
CA CYS A 131 5.57 7.95 -17.94
C CYS A 131 6.02 8.31 -19.36
N ASN A 132 7.33 8.25 -19.60
CA ASN A 132 7.90 8.60 -20.90
C ASN A 132 7.86 7.38 -21.82
N GLY A 133 7.39 7.55 -23.07
CA GLY A 133 7.52 6.57 -24.15
C GLY A 133 6.36 5.58 -24.31
N ASN A 134 6.63 4.49 -25.05
CA ASN A 134 5.68 3.41 -25.38
C ASN A 134 5.54 2.42 -24.22
N CYS A 135 4.93 2.85 -23.11
CA CYS A 135 4.64 1.99 -21.98
C CYS A 135 3.31 1.25 -22.19
N ASP A 136 3.35 -0.09 -22.14
CA ASP A 136 2.20 -1.00 -22.35
C ASP A 136 1.36 -1.22 -21.08
N LYS A 137 1.71 -0.57 -19.97
CA LYS A 137 1.03 -0.69 -18.67
C LYS A 137 -0.12 0.30 -18.53
N ASN A 138 -0.98 0.06 -17.54
CA ASN A 138 -2.08 0.96 -17.22
C ASN A 138 -1.55 2.26 -16.58
N HIS A 139 -1.95 3.41 -17.15
CA HIS A 139 -1.65 4.74 -16.63
C HIS A 139 -2.92 5.32 -16.01
N LEU A 140 -2.98 5.37 -14.68
CA LEU A 140 -4.16 5.84 -13.97
C LEU A 140 -4.25 7.37 -13.94
N THR A 141 -3.16 8.08 -14.20
CA THR A 141 -3.18 9.56 -14.32
C THR A 141 -4.00 10.03 -15.53
N LYS A 142 -4.04 9.23 -16.59
CA LYS A 142 -4.92 9.46 -17.75
C LYS A 142 -6.40 9.40 -17.39
N LYS A 143 -6.72 8.75 -16.28
CA LYS A 143 -8.07 8.68 -15.67
C LYS A 143 -8.27 9.72 -14.58
N GLY A 144 -7.37 10.70 -14.43
CA GLY A 144 -7.50 11.78 -13.46
C GLY A 144 -6.95 11.51 -12.06
N ILE A 145 -6.33 10.34 -11.79
CA ILE A 145 -5.75 10.09 -10.46
C ILE A 145 -4.62 11.09 -10.19
N ILE A 146 -4.58 11.63 -8.97
CA ILE A 146 -3.49 12.51 -8.56
C ILE A 146 -2.32 11.65 -8.05
N PRO A 147 -1.10 11.80 -8.61
CA PRO A 147 0.05 10.99 -8.23
C PRO A 147 0.47 11.23 -6.78
N TYR A 148 0.99 10.18 -6.14
CA TYR A 148 1.37 10.24 -4.73
C TYR A 148 2.49 11.26 -4.48
N GLY A 149 3.55 11.23 -5.30
CA GLY A 149 4.70 12.13 -5.15
C GLY A 149 4.37 13.60 -5.37
N ALA A 150 3.42 13.91 -6.26
CA ALA A 150 2.99 15.29 -6.54
C ALA A 150 2.40 15.97 -5.30
N ARG A 151 1.63 15.23 -4.47
CA ARG A 151 1.05 15.76 -3.23
C ARG A 151 2.09 15.97 -2.14
N LEU A 152 3.10 15.10 -2.02
CA LEU A 152 4.19 15.26 -1.04
C LEU A 152 4.96 16.56 -1.25
N ILE A 153 5.26 16.91 -2.50
CA ILE A 153 5.97 18.16 -2.84
C ILE A 153 5.13 19.38 -2.43
N LYS A 154 3.82 19.35 -2.68
CA LYS A 154 2.91 20.44 -2.31
C LYS A 154 2.85 20.63 -0.79
N ASN A 155 2.75 19.55 -0.02
CA ASN A 155 2.70 19.62 1.44
C ASN A 155 4.01 20.09 2.06
N ASN A 156 5.16 19.69 1.49
CA ASN A 156 6.46 20.16 1.98
C ASN A 156 6.68 21.65 1.71
N LYS A 157 6.24 22.16 0.56
CA LYS A 157 6.27 23.61 0.26
C LYS A 157 5.42 24.44 1.25
N LEU A 158 4.29 23.90 1.71
CA LEU A 158 3.46 24.57 2.72
C LEU A 158 4.13 24.58 4.10
N LYS A 159 4.77 23.47 4.49
CA LYS A 159 5.50 23.38 5.78
C LYS A 159 6.69 24.33 5.82
N THR A 160 7.48 24.42 4.75
CA THR A 160 8.62 25.36 4.69
C THR A 160 8.16 26.82 4.75
N TYR A 161 7.04 27.16 4.11
CA TYR A 161 6.47 28.51 4.22
C TYR A 161 6.00 28.82 5.66
N SER A 162 5.34 27.87 6.33
CA SER A 162 4.90 28.05 7.72
C SER A 162 6.09 28.22 8.68
N TYR A 163 7.16 27.44 8.51
CA TYR A 163 8.37 27.56 9.34
C TYR A 163 9.06 28.92 9.15
N ASN A 164 9.21 29.38 7.90
CA ASN A 164 9.85 30.66 7.61
C ASN A 164 9.02 31.85 8.12
N LYS A 165 7.69 31.75 8.14
CA LYS A 165 6.82 32.78 8.73
C LYS A 165 7.02 32.91 10.25
N THR A 166 7.10 31.78 10.96
CA THR A 166 7.36 31.78 12.41
C THR A 166 8.78 32.24 12.74
N TYR A 167 9.79 31.80 11.97
CA TYR A 167 11.17 32.21 12.15
C TYR A 167 11.36 33.73 11.93
N ASN A 168 10.74 34.30 10.89
CA ASN A 168 10.79 35.75 10.66
C ASN A 168 10.06 36.54 11.77
N SER A 169 8.95 36.02 12.28
CA SER A 169 8.26 36.62 13.44
C SER A 169 9.10 36.59 14.73
N PHE A 170 9.96 35.58 14.92
CA PHE A 170 10.89 35.50 16.05
C PHE A 170 12.14 36.38 15.89
N LYS A 171 12.56 36.66 14.65
CA LYS A 171 13.67 37.62 14.39
C LYS A 171 13.26 39.07 14.69
N ASP A 172 12.01 39.43 14.43
CA ASP A 172 11.51 40.79 14.71
C ASP A 172 11.34 41.07 16.21
N THR A 173 11.05 40.06 17.03
CA THR A 173 11.02 40.19 18.50
C THR A 173 12.43 40.28 19.09
N ASN A 174 13.41 39.55 18.56
CA ASN A 174 14.81 39.63 19.04
C ASN A 174 15.52 40.94 18.67
N LYS A 175 15.07 41.66 17.63
CA LYS A 175 15.60 42.99 17.30
C LYS A 175 15.22 44.06 18.34
N LYS A 176 14.18 43.83 19.15
CA LYS A 176 13.80 44.72 20.27
C LYS A 176 14.51 44.39 21.59
N VAL A 177 15.03 43.17 21.76
CA VAL A 177 15.70 42.74 23.01
C VAL A 177 17.18 43.14 23.04
N ASN A 178 17.83 43.29 21.89
CA ASN A 178 19.23 43.74 21.80
C ASN A 178 19.45 45.25 22.02
N LYS A 179 18.44 46.02 22.46
CA LYS A 179 18.64 47.41 22.91
C LYS A 179 18.99 47.54 24.41
N TYR A 180 19.11 46.42 25.13
CA TYR A 180 19.33 46.42 26.59
C TYR A 180 20.55 45.61 27.05
N LYS A 181 21.42 45.13 26.16
CA LYS A 181 22.57 44.25 26.51
C LYS A 181 23.96 44.87 26.33
N ASP A 182 24.08 46.19 26.46
CA ASP A 182 25.38 46.89 26.55
C ASP A 182 25.84 47.15 27.99
N LYS A 183 25.32 46.40 28.97
CA LYS A 183 25.90 46.32 30.32
C LYS A 183 26.10 44.86 30.68
N GLU A 184 27.26 44.57 31.24
CA GLU A 184 27.75 43.25 31.68
C GLU A 184 28.58 42.50 30.63
N LYS A 185 29.77 43.07 30.38
CA LYS A 185 30.97 42.29 30.09
C LYS A 185 31.72 42.06 31.41
N GLU A 186 32.15 40.82 31.59
CA GLU A 186 33.25 40.29 32.39
C GLU A 186 32.77 39.20 33.35
N ILE A 187 33.09 37.95 32.99
CA ILE A 187 33.89 37.02 33.81
C ILE A 187 34.15 35.77 32.95
N THR A 188 35.43 35.44 32.88
CA THR A 188 36.10 34.26 32.31
C THR A 188 35.82 33.00 33.14
N THR A 189 35.87 31.82 32.52
CA THR A 189 36.95 30.81 32.70
C THR A 189 36.51 29.45 32.16
N ASP A 190 37.28 28.96 31.20
CA ASP A 190 37.82 27.60 31.02
C ASP A 190 37.18 26.43 31.81
N SER A 191 36.71 25.43 31.06
CA SER A 191 36.91 24.02 31.42
C SER A 191 36.63 23.12 30.22
N ASP A 192 37.67 22.39 29.84
CA ASP A 192 37.67 21.20 28.98
C ASP A 192 36.70 20.13 29.50
N ASP A 193 36.00 19.40 28.61
CA ASP A 193 35.85 17.94 28.75
C ASP A 193 35.14 17.26 27.55
N ASP A 194 35.89 16.34 26.96
CA ASP A 194 35.50 14.99 26.52
C ASP A 194 34.43 14.74 25.43
N THR A 195 34.98 14.56 24.22
CA THR A 195 34.83 13.39 23.34
C THR A 195 33.86 12.27 23.76
N TYR A 196 32.89 12.00 22.88
CA TYR A 196 32.28 10.67 22.71
C TYR A 196 32.20 10.34 21.21
N ASP A 197 33.14 9.52 20.76
CA ASP A 197 33.05 8.72 19.54
C ASP A 197 32.47 7.33 19.87
N ASP A 198 31.97 6.65 18.84
CA ASP A 198 31.48 5.26 18.79
C ASP A 198 30.05 5.06 19.36
N ILE A 199 29.08 4.39 18.70
CA ILE A 199 29.12 3.09 18.05
C ILE A 199 27.95 3.01 17.04
N LEU A 200 28.22 2.78 15.75
CA LEU A 200 27.24 2.25 14.78
C LEU A 200 27.91 1.23 13.87
N ASN A 201 27.87 -0.02 14.32
CA ASN A 201 28.15 -1.28 13.62
C ASN A 201 27.10 -2.25 14.20
N ASN A 202 26.47 -3.20 13.51
CA ASN A 202 26.55 -3.73 12.17
C ASN A 202 25.28 -4.56 11.94
N ASP A 203 24.95 -4.74 10.66
CA ASP A 203 24.43 -5.96 10.02
C ASP A 203 23.75 -7.04 10.88
N ASP A 204 22.44 -7.21 10.66
CA ASP A 204 21.78 -8.52 10.73
C ASP A 204 21.13 -8.82 9.38
N THR A 205 21.97 -9.27 8.44
CA THR A 205 21.55 -10.11 7.32
C THR A 205 21.64 -11.55 7.79
N ASP A 206 20.53 -12.17 8.16
CA ASP A 206 20.38 -13.64 8.13
C ASP A 206 18.95 -14.07 8.46
N ASN A 207 18.14 -14.31 7.42
CA ASN A 207 17.10 -15.34 7.49
C ASN A 207 16.62 -15.78 6.09
N GLN A 208 17.53 -16.36 5.32
CA GLN A 208 17.19 -17.20 4.18
C GLN A 208 17.69 -18.62 4.43
N ASN A 209 16.95 -19.40 5.21
CA ASN A 209 16.92 -20.86 5.04
C ASN A 209 15.83 -21.50 5.91
N MET A 210 14.63 -21.60 5.37
CA MET A 210 13.72 -22.67 5.75
C MET A 210 13.04 -23.28 4.53
N LEU A 211 13.60 -24.42 4.12
CA LEU A 211 12.93 -25.60 3.58
C LEU A 211 11.85 -25.39 2.50
N ASN A 212 12.33 -25.17 1.27
CA ASN A 212 11.64 -25.67 0.09
C ASN A 212 11.86 -27.18 -0.03
N LYS A 213 11.08 -27.98 0.70
CA LYS A 213 10.70 -29.34 0.26
C LYS A 213 9.30 -29.28 -0.32
N SER A 214 9.12 -28.48 -1.37
CA SER A 214 7.95 -28.66 -2.24
C SER A 214 8.31 -29.79 -3.18
N ILE A 215 7.65 -30.93 -2.98
CA ILE A 215 7.43 -31.94 -4.00
C ILE A 215 7.11 -31.19 -5.29
N PHE A 216 7.99 -31.35 -6.27
CA PHE A 216 7.84 -30.76 -7.59
C PHE A 216 6.48 -31.20 -8.13
N CYS A 217 5.63 -30.23 -8.46
CA CYS A 217 4.54 -30.46 -9.40
C CYS A 217 5.26 -30.68 -10.75
N ILE A 218 5.65 -31.92 -11.02
CA ILE A 218 6.30 -32.34 -12.26
C ILE A 218 5.18 -32.49 -13.29
N ASP A 219 5.31 -31.77 -14.39
CA ASP A 219 4.45 -31.89 -15.57
C ASP A 219 4.39 -33.37 -16.01
N LEU A 220 3.20 -33.98 -15.92
CA LEU A 220 2.85 -35.25 -16.58
C LEU A 220 2.33 -34.97 -18.00
#